data_AF-X1NEI9-F1
#
_entry.id   AF-X1NEI9-F1
#
_cell.length_a   1.000
_cell.length_b   1.000
_cell.length_c   1.000
_cell.angle_alpha   90.00
_cell.angle_beta   90.00
_cell.angle_gamma   90.00
#
_symmetry.space_group_name_H-M   'P 1'
#
loop_
_entity.id
_entity.type
_entity.pdbx_description
1 polymer ?
#
loop_
_entity_poly.entity_id
_entity_poly.type
_entity_poly.pdbx_seq_one_letter_code
_entity_poly.pdbx_strand_id
1 'polypeptide(L)'
;ASYVARGTVYNVRQSTSLIKKALDKKGFSVVEIISDCPVSYGKMNKMKSPVDMLKWIKDIAVSKKVWEGLSSDEKEGKYALGEFLNIDRPDYTERYKEIIKKAQEMGGNK
;
A
#
# COMPACT_ATOMS: atom_id res chain seq x y z
N ALA A 1 7.97 5.71 3.61
CA ALA A 1 6.97 5.09 4.50
C ALA A 1 7.64 4.01 5.35
N SER A 2 7.12 3.70 6.53
CA SER A 2 7.51 2.58 7.39
C SER A 2 6.72 1.30 7.07
N TYR A 3 5.58 1.45 6.39
CA TYR A 3 4.77 0.36 5.84
C TYR A 3 4.29 0.72 4.43
N VAL A 4 4.41 -0.19 3.48
CA VAL A 4 3.89 -0.06 2.11
C VAL A 4 3.27 -1.37 1.67
N ALA A 5 2.01 -1.32 1.24
CA ALA A 5 1.30 -2.47 0.71
C ALA A 5 0.37 -2.10 -0.45
N ARG A 6 -0.01 -3.09 -1.26
CA ARG A 6 -1.05 -2.96 -2.28
C ARG A 6 -2.08 -4.09 -2.16
N GLY A 7 -3.35 -3.73 -2.23
CA GLY A 7 -4.50 -4.64 -2.31
C GLY A 7 -5.42 -4.29 -3.48
N THR A 8 -6.53 -5.00 -3.57
CA THR A 8 -7.58 -4.74 -4.58
C THR A 8 -8.96 -4.84 -3.96
N VAL A 9 -9.95 -4.21 -4.58
CA VAL A 9 -11.37 -4.37 -4.21
C VAL A 9 -11.89 -5.78 -4.48
N TYR A 10 -11.24 -6.54 -5.37
CA TYR A 10 -11.57 -7.95 -5.61
C TYR A 10 -11.19 -8.83 -4.41
N ASN A 11 -10.02 -8.61 -3.79
CA ASN A 11 -9.54 -9.42 -2.66
C ASN A 11 -9.74 -8.71 -1.31
N VAL A 12 -11.00 -8.56 -0.91
CA VAL A 12 -11.40 -7.79 0.29
C VAL A 12 -10.69 -8.26 1.56
N ARG A 13 -10.59 -9.58 1.80
CA ARG A 13 -9.95 -10.13 3.01
C ARG A 13 -8.48 -9.74 3.12
N GLN A 14 -7.74 -9.80 2.02
CA GLN A 14 -6.35 -9.36 1.98
C GLN A 14 -6.27 -7.86 2.24
N SER A 15 -7.07 -7.05 1.54
CA SER A 15 -7.10 -5.60 1.67
C SER A 15 -7.41 -5.16 3.12
N THR A 16 -8.39 -5.77 3.78
CA THR A 16 -8.70 -5.52 5.20
C THR A 16 -7.50 -5.82 6.10
N SER A 17 -6.80 -6.94 5.88
CA SER A 17 -5.62 -7.31 6.66
C SER A 17 -4.46 -6.32 6.47
N LEU A 18 -4.22 -5.87 5.23
CA LEU A 18 -3.20 -4.87 4.92
C LEU A 18 -3.52 -3.51 5.57
N ILE A 19 -4.78 -3.07 5.50
CA ILE A 19 -5.23 -1.82 6.15
C ILE A 19 -5.04 -1.93 7.67
N LYS A 20 -5.43 -3.05 8.29
CA LYS A 20 -5.24 -3.27 9.72
C LYS A 20 -3.75 -3.16 10.11
N LYS A 21 -2.86 -3.87 9.42
CA LYS A 21 -1.42 -3.80 9.66
C LYS A 21 -0.85 -2.39 9.49
N ALA A 22 -1.36 -1.64 8.51
CA ALA A 22 -0.94 -0.26 8.27
C ALA A 22 -1.33 0.67 9.43
N LEU A 23 -2.51 0.47 10.02
CA LEU A 23 -2.99 1.20 11.20
C LEU A 23 -2.20 0.83 12.47
N ASP A 24 -1.84 -0.45 12.61
CA ASP A 24 -1.05 -0.94 13.75
C ASP A 24 0.43 -0.49 13.66
N LYS A 25 0.91 -0.11 12.47
CA LYS A 25 2.31 0.30 12.27
C LYS A 25 2.58 1.68 12.86
N LYS A 26 3.64 1.76 13.67
CA LYS A 26 4.22 3.04 14.07
C LYS A 26 4.92 3.74 12.90
N GLY A 27 4.53 4.99 12.65
CA GLY A 27 5.07 5.85 11.60
C GLY A 27 4.15 5.96 10.39
N PHE A 28 4.70 6.40 9.25
CA PHE A 28 3.90 6.65 8.05
C PHE A 28 3.65 5.38 7.24
N SER A 29 2.39 5.04 6.98
CA SER A 29 1.96 3.87 6.22
C SER A 29 1.28 4.26 4.91
N VAL A 30 1.52 3.48 3.84
CA VAL A 30 0.83 3.62 2.54
C VAL A 30 0.19 2.29 2.17
N VAL A 31 -1.10 2.32 1.87
CA VAL A 31 -1.83 1.17 1.32
C VAL A 31 -2.53 1.61 0.05
N GLU A 32 -2.09 1.10 -1.10
CA GLU A 32 -2.74 1.32 -2.39
C GLU A 32 -3.82 0.26 -2.60
N ILE A 33 -5.06 0.67 -2.87
CA ILE A 33 -6.15 -0.24 -3.21
C ILE A 33 -6.57 0.02 -4.65
N ILE A 34 -6.35 -0.97 -5.53
CA ILE A 34 -6.86 -0.91 -6.91
C ILE A 34 -8.38 -1.10 -6.84
N SER A 35 -9.11 -0.09 -7.29
CA SER A 35 -10.58 -0.04 -7.35
C SER A 35 -11.05 0.16 -8.78
N ASP A 36 -12.20 -0.40 -9.11
CA ASP A 36 -12.92 -0.08 -10.33
C ASP A 36 -13.69 1.24 -10.18
N CYS A 37 -14.03 1.83 -11.33
CA CYS A 37 -14.93 2.97 -11.45
C CYS A 37 -15.88 2.71 -12.63
N PRO A 38 -17.04 2.08 -12.40
CA PRO A 38 -17.92 1.62 -13.48
C PRO A 38 -18.53 2.77 -14.28
N VAL A 39 -18.81 3.90 -13.64
CA VAL A 39 -19.51 5.03 -14.25
C VAL A 39 -18.66 5.74 -15.31
N SER A 40 -17.39 6.03 -15.00
CA SER A 40 -16.51 6.79 -15.88
C SER A 40 -15.52 5.87 -16.61
N TYR A 41 -14.65 5.17 -15.87
CA TYR A 41 -13.60 4.34 -16.48
C TYR A 41 -14.18 3.15 -17.24
N GLY A 42 -15.12 2.42 -16.64
CA GLY A 42 -15.79 1.28 -17.28
C GLY A 42 -16.49 1.68 -18.57
N LYS A 43 -17.29 2.76 -18.53
CA LYS A 43 -17.99 3.32 -19.69
C LYS A 43 -17.03 3.73 -20.81
N MET A 44 -15.96 4.45 -20.50
CA MET A 44 -14.98 4.93 -21.49
C MET A 44 -14.17 3.78 -22.13
N ASN A 45 -13.93 2.70 -21.39
CA ASN A 45 -13.16 1.54 -21.85
C ASN A 45 -14.05 0.38 -22.35
N LYS A 46 -15.35 0.63 -22.58
CA LYS A 46 -16.32 -0.37 -23.09
C LYS A 46 -16.36 -1.65 -22.26
N MET A 47 -16.14 -1.54 -20.95
CA MET A 47 -16.28 -2.67 -20.03
C MET A 47 -17.76 -2.92 -19.75
N LYS A 48 -18.23 -4.14 -20.01
CA LYS A 48 -19.66 -4.48 -20.09
C LYS A 48 -20.40 -4.36 -18.77
N SER A 49 -19.75 -4.68 -17.65
CA SER A 49 -20.39 -4.65 -16.33
C SER A 49 -19.37 -4.38 -15.20
N PRO A 50 -19.81 -3.89 -14.02
CA PRO A 50 -18.96 -3.79 -12.84
C PRO A 50 -18.31 -5.14 -12.45
N VAL A 51 -19.03 -6.24 -12.66
CA VAL A 51 -18.51 -7.60 -12.40
C VAL A 51 -17.33 -7.93 -13.31
N ASP A 52 -17.40 -7.53 -14.59
CA ASP A 52 -16.29 -7.74 -15.53
C ASP A 52 -15.07 -6.88 -15.17
N MET A 53 -15.29 -5.69 -14.59
CA MET A 53 -14.21 -4.86 -14.06
C MET A 53 -13.52 -5.51 -12.86
N LEU A 54 -14.29 -6.09 -11.93
CA LEU A 54 -13.73 -6.83 -10.80
C LEU A 54 -12.93 -8.05 -11.25
N LYS A 55 -13.41 -8.79 -12.27
CA LYS A 55 -12.66 -9.90 -12.88
C LYS A 55 -11.38 -9.41 -13.55
N TRP A 56 -11.44 -8.31 -14.29
CA TRP A 56 -10.26 -7.70 -14.88
C TRP A 56 -9.22 -7.31 -13.82
N ILE A 57 -9.64 -6.69 -12.70
CA ILE A 57 -8.75 -6.37 -11.56
C ILE A 57 -8.09 -7.63 -11.00
N LYS A 58 -8.82 -8.75 -10.92
CA LYS A 58 -8.26 -10.05 -10.51
C LYS A 58 -7.19 -10.53 -11.50
N ASP A 59 -7.43 -10.41 -12.80
CA ASP A 59 -6.55 -10.95 -13.84
C ASP A 59 -5.24 -10.14 -13.99
N ILE A 60 -5.30 -8.83 -13.77
CA ILE A 60 -4.11 -7.94 -13.80
C ILE A 60 -3.34 -7.93 -12.48
N ALA A 61 -3.80 -8.63 -11.43
CA ALA A 61 -3.18 -8.57 -10.12
C ALA A 61 -2.66 -9.93 -9.67
N VAL A 62 -1.39 -9.99 -9.26
CA VAL A 62 -0.71 -11.22 -8.84
C VAL A 62 -0.08 -11.04 -7.47
N SER A 63 0.02 -12.11 -6.69
CA SER A 63 0.73 -12.04 -5.40
C SER A 63 2.20 -11.66 -5.61
N LYS A 64 2.82 -10.96 -4.64
CA LYS A 64 4.25 -10.62 -4.68
C LYS A 64 5.15 -11.84 -4.94
N LYS A 65 4.83 -12.99 -4.34
CA LYS A 65 5.57 -14.25 -4.55
C LYS A 65 5.53 -14.68 -6.02
N VAL A 66 4.37 -14.59 -6.67
CA VAL A 66 4.24 -14.91 -8.10
C VAL A 66 4.99 -13.88 -8.92
N TRP A 67 4.82 -12.59 -8.60
CA TRP A 67 5.49 -11.48 -9.29
C TRP A 67 7.02 -11.65 -9.34
N GLU A 68 7.64 -12.06 -8.25
CA GLU A 68 9.10 -12.28 -8.17
C GLU A 68 9.59 -13.35 -9.15
N GLY A 69 8.75 -14.34 -9.47
CA GLY A 69 9.07 -15.41 -10.42
C GLY A 69 8.74 -15.12 -11.89
N LEU A 70 8.08 -13.99 -12.19
CA LEU A 70 7.72 -13.62 -13.56
C LEU A 70 8.91 -12.98 -14.30
N SER A 71 9.04 -13.30 -15.59
CA SER A 71 9.89 -12.57 -16.53
C SER A 71 9.42 -11.12 -16.73
N SER A 72 10.25 -10.29 -17.37
CA SER A 72 9.90 -8.89 -17.65
C SER A 72 8.64 -8.77 -18.51
N ASP A 73 8.51 -9.62 -19.54
CA ASP A 73 7.36 -9.61 -20.46
C ASP A 73 6.08 -10.05 -19.73
N GLU A 74 6.18 -11.07 -18.86
CA GLU A 74 5.02 -11.55 -18.10
C GLU A 74 4.54 -10.58 -17.01
N LYS A 75 5.39 -9.64 -16.60
CA LYS A 75 5.07 -8.56 -15.65
C LYS A 75 4.31 -7.42 -16.33
N GLU A 76 4.43 -7.28 -17.64
CA GLU A 76 3.75 -6.21 -18.38
C GLU A 76 2.24 -6.32 -18.18
N GLY A 77 1.61 -5.18 -17.85
CA GLY A 77 0.17 -5.11 -17.58
C GLY A 77 -0.29 -5.78 -16.27
N LYS A 78 0.63 -6.28 -15.43
CA LYS A 78 0.30 -6.86 -14.12
C LYS A 78 0.75 -5.98 -12.96
N TYR A 79 0.13 -6.19 -11.80
CA TYR A 79 0.42 -5.51 -10.55
C TYR A 79 0.66 -6.51 -9.43
N ALA A 80 1.79 -6.37 -8.72
CA ALA A 80 2.06 -7.13 -7.51
C ALA A 80 1.11 -6.73 -6.36
N LEU A 81 0.64 -7.70 -5.59
CA LEU A 81 -0.17 -7.52 -4.38
C LEU A 81 0.55 -8.01 -3.14
N GLY A 82 0.23 -7.38 -2.01
CA GLY A 82 0.76 -7.73 -0.69
C GLY A 82 1.65 -6.63 -0.11
N GLU A 83 2.55 -7.04 0.76
CA GLU A 83 3.42 -6.15 1.54
C GLU A 83 4.76 -5.93 0.83
N PHE A 84 5.07 -4.69 0.50
CA PHE A 84 6.33 -4.31 -0.15
C PHE A 84 7.40 -3.92 0.85
N LEU A 85 7.00 -3.21 1.91
CA LEU A 85 7.90 -2.69 2.93
C LEU A 85 7.20 -2.70 4.28
N ASN A 86 7.91 -3.17 5.29
CA ASN A 86 7.49 -3.11 6.69
C ASN A 86 8.75 -3.10 7.55
N ILE A 87 9.19 -1.91 7.95
CA ILE A 87 10.44 -1.69 8.68
C ILE A 87 10.18 -0.77 9.86
N ASP A 88 10.88 -0.99 10.97
CA ASP A 88 10.84 -0.07 12.09
C ASP A 88 11.84 1.06 11.85
N ARG A 89 11.36 2.29 11.97
CA ARG A 89 12.16 3.51 11.86
C ARG A 89 11.53 4.60 12.69
N PRO A 90 12.32 5.52 13.27
CA PRO A 90 11.78 6.61 14.06
C PRO A 90 10.77 7.44 13.26
N ASP A 91 9.60 7.68 13.85
CA ASP A 91 8.61 8.59 13.28
C ASP A 91 8.99 10.06 13.51
N TYR A 92 8.23 10.96 12.89
CA TYR A 92 8.46 12.40 13.02
C TYR A 92 8.45 12.85 14.49
N THR A 93 7.49 12.35 15.28
CA THR A 93 7.29 12.75 16.67
C THR A 93 8.43 12.26 17.55
N GLU A 94 8.96 11.06 17.31
CA GLU A 94 10.15 10.55 17.99
C GLU A 94 11.37 11.41 17.69
N ARG A 95 11.63 11.70 16.41
CA ARG A 95 12.74 12.59 16.00
C ARG A 95 12.58 13.98 16.59
N TYR A 96 11.36 14.50 16.66
CA TYR A 96 11.09 15.80 17.23
C TYR A 96 11.36 15.82 18.75
N LYS A 97 10.95 14.78 19.48
CA LYS A 97 11.27 14.62 20.91
C LYS A 97 12.77 14.53 21.18
N GLU A 98 13.53 13.85 20.31
CA GLU A 98 14.99 13.79 20.41
C GLU A 98 15.61 15.20 20.31
N ILE A 99 15.10 16.04 19.41
CA ILE A 99 15.57 17.43 19.26
C ILE A 99 15.23 18.27 20.50
N ILE A 100 13.99 18.17 21.02
CA ILE A 100 13.58 18.88 22.25
C ILE A 100 14.50 18.50 23.41
N LYS A 101 14.75 17.21 23.61
CA LYS A 101 15.62 16.71 24.68
C LYS A 101 17.03 17.28 24.58
N LYS A 102 17.63 17.24 23.38
CA LYS A 102 18.96 17.82 23.14
C LYS A 102 19.01 19.32 23.43
N ALA A 103 17.98 20.07 23.04
CA ALA A 103 17.91 21.50 23.30
C ALA A 103 17.82 21.82 24.81
N GLN A 104 17.04 21.05 25.57
CA GLN A 104 16.94 21.18 27.03
C GLN A 104 18.26 20.90 27.74
N GLU A 105 19.00 19.87 27.30
CA GLU A 105 20.32 19.51 27.84
C GLU A 105 21.38 20.60 27.56
N MET A 106 21.29 21.31 26.43
CA MET A 106 22.26 22.33 26.02
C MET A 106 22.02 23.73 26.62
N GLY A 107 20.79 24.06 27.04
CA GLY A 107 20.45 25.45 27.42
C GLY A 107 19.39 25.63 28.51
N GLY A 108 18.89 24.57 29.14
CA GLY A 108 17.75 24.65 30.08
C GLY A 108 18.02 24.35 31.55
N ASN A 109 19.25 24.00 31.94
CA ASN A 109 19.65 23.76 33.34
C ASN A 109 20.94 24.54 33.71
N LYS A 110 20.87 25.87 33.56
CA LYS A 110 21.63 26.80 34.40
C LYS A 110 20.65 27.71 35.11
#